data_AF-A0A5C6ZE13-F1
#
_entry.id   AF-A0A5C6ZE13-F1
#
_cell.length_a   1.000
_cell.length_b   1.000
_cell.length_c   1.000
_cell.angle_alpha   90.00
_cell.angle_beta   90.00
_cell.angle_gamma   90.00
#
_symmetry.space_group_name_H-M   'P 1'
#
loop_
_entity.id
_entity.type
_entity.pdbx_description
1 polymer ?
#
loop_
_entity_poly.entity_id
_entity_poly.type
_entity_poly.pdbx_seq_one_letter_code
_entity_poly.pdbx_strand_id
1 'polypeptide(L)'
;MERDFGLRTALNLVDSEKFISVDKANLSDMGLLTKMQSSRKSKPEAFNLDVVSDLLKGVTGGLAKGSNDLGTMITGNEGVYLSPKVNFKDIPEKLRKLLKAYKSNKYKTNFDWIDNLKEEKNPSTVEELRALLIAALKKQDTTNIHLASPNIIDWESYEGYAYSEVADDLKMDLDISDFYAYKNDKLEDLDWNTLKRLSIYLKYANNEFRISAPLWRFINFEVNRKGSTYVFTLGKWYHINKNYIESIREYVKNVEESNLVFLKCPKNFSEGDYNESLAKSKKDYLLFDKNLVKSDYFNRSHIEVCDVLSILNKEFIHVKPRSSSSTLSHLFAQGRVSSIAILRDNSFRKNLRAKLKALGAEMDFIPLDRKKLKPSDYTITFALIDKRDRSFIDALPFFSLINFRLTLENLQEQGFKVKIKNILRESS
;
A
#
# COMPACT_ATOMS: atom_id res chain seq x y z
N MET A 1 15.16 -3.86 -24.59
CA MET A 1 14.98 -5.17 -23.92
C MET A 1 13.64 -5.09 -23.18
N GLU A 2 12.68 -5.95 -23.52
CA GLU A 2 11.33 -5.94 -22.91
C GLU A 2 11.41 -6.58 -21.52
N ARG A 3 11.32 -5.78 -20.44
CA ARG A 3 11.50 -6.27 -19.06
C ARG A 3 10.26 -6.95 -18.46
N ASP A 4 9.14 -6.97 -19.18
CA ASP A 4 7.96 -7.81 -18.92
C ASP A 4 8.05 -9.17 -19.63
N PHE A 5 9.08 -9.36 -20.47
CA PHE A 5 9.27 -10.59 -21.24
C PHE A 5 9.33 -11.81 -20.33
N GLY A 6 10.10 -11.73 -19.23
CA GLY A 6 10.24 -12.79 -18.24
C GLY A 6 8.92 -13.30 -17.69
N LEU A 7 8.23 -12.43 -16.96
CA LEU A 7 6.97 -12.72 -16.29
C LEU A 7 5.90 -13.20 -17.28
N ARG A 8 5.67 -12.45 -18.37
CA ARG A 8 4.61 -12.78 -19.34
C ARG A 8 4.88 -14.09 -20.08
N THR A 9 6.13 -14.37 -20.42
CA THR A 9 6.52 -15.64 -21.04
C THR A 9 6.28 -16.80 -20.09
N ALA A 10 6.68 -16.66 -18.82
CA ALA A 10 6.45 -17.69 -17.81
C ALA A 10 4.96 -17.96 -17.59
N LEU A 11 4.13 -16.92 -17.45
CA LEU A 11 2.68 -17.09 -17.25
C LEU A 11 1.96 -17.74 -18.45
N ASN A 12 2.47 -17.53 -19.67
CA ASN A 12 1.93 -18.18 -20.86
C ASN A 12 2.33 -19.68 -20.97
N LEU A 13 3.42 -20.08 -20.33
CA LEU A 13 4.00 -21.42 -20.42
C LEU A 13 3.82 -22.28 -19.16
N VAL A 14 3.56 -21.66 -18.01
CA VAL A 14 3.34 -22.35 -16.74
C VAL A 14 1.99 -23.07 -16.75
N ASP A 15 1.96 -24.24 -16.13
CA ASP A 15 0.72 -24.91 -15.78
C ASP A 15 0.07 -24.14 -14.63
N SER A 16 -1.17 -23.68 -14.83
CA SER A 16 -1.87 -22.80 -13.89
C SER A 16 -2.07 -23.44 -12.52
N GLU A 17 -1.92 -24.76 -12.38
CA GLU A 17 -2.06 -25.47 -11.11
C GLU A 17 -0.72 -25.90 -10.47
N LYS A 18 0.42 -25.50 -11.04
CA LYS A 18 1.75 -25.99 -10.63
C LYS A 18 2.75 -24.89 -10.32
N PHE A 19 2.32 -23.85 -9.61
CA PHE A 19 3.22 -22.85 -9.04
C PHE A 19 4.08 -23.44 -7.92
N ILE A 20 5.29 -22.91 -7.78
CA ILE A 20 6.28 -23.28 -6.76
C ILE A 20 6.68 -22.05 -5.95
N SER A 21 6.88 -20.92 -6.61
CA SER A 21 7.21 -19.66 -5.96
C SER A 21 6.56 -18.48 -6.67
N VAL A 22 6.14 -17.50 -5.89
CA VAL A 22 5.57 -16.26 -6.36
C VAL A 22 6.21 -15.09 -5.62
N ASP A 23 6.69 -14.13 -6.40
CA ASP A 23 7.23 -12.87 -5.92
C ASP A 23 6.19 -11.78 -6.23
N LYS A 24 5.70 -11.09 -5.21
CA LYS A 24 4.69 -10.03 -5.33
C LYS A 24 5.09 -8.79 -4.54
N ALA A 25 4.59 -7.65 -4.98
CA ALA A 25 4.62 -6.39 -4.24
C ALA A 25 3.19 -5.94 -4.01
N ASN A 26 2.84 -5.61 -2.78
CA ASN A 26 1.55 -5.00 -2.50
C ASN A 26 1.62 -3.51 -2.87
N LEU A 27 0.62 -3.06 -3.62
CA LEU A 27 0.48 -1.69 -4.10
C LEU A 27 -0.10 -0.74 -3.04
N SER A 28 -0.35 -1.20 -1.81
CA SER A 28 -0.66 -0.27 -0.71
C SER A 28 0.56 0.57 -0.34
N ASP A 29 0.32 1.69 0.34
CA ASP A 29 1.33 2.72 0.63
C ASP A 29 2.54 2.24 1.46
N MET A 30 2.47 1.04 2.06
CA MET A 30 3.58 0.47 2.84
C MET A 30 4.59 -0.34 2.00
N GLY A 31 4.37 -0.50 0.68
CA GLY A 31 5.34 -1.12 -0.22
C GLY A 31 5.78 -2.52 0.21
N LEU A 32 4.84 -3.38 0.64
CA LEU A 32 5.15 -4.71 1.15
C LEU A 32 5.64 -5.63 0.02
N LEU A 33 6.86 -6.13 0.16
CA LEU A 33 7.40 -7.15 -0.73
C LEU A 33 7.20 -8.53 -0.10
N THR A 34 6.66 -9.47 -0.87
CA THR A 34 6.46 -10.84 -0.40
C THR A 34 7.02 -11.82 -1.40
N LYS A 35 7.81 -12.77 -0.89
CA LYS A 35 8.22 -13.96 -1.62
C LYS A 35 7.64 -15.18 -0.94
N MET A 36 6.75 -15.88 -1.63
CA MET A 36 6.14 -17.11 -1.14
C MET A 36 6.70 -18.30 -1.91
N GLN A 37 6.93 -19.39 -1.21
CA GLN A 37 7.38 -20.65 -1.78
C GLN A 37 6.60 -21.80 -1.16
N SER A 38 6.15 -22.72 -2.01
CA SER A 38 5.54 -23.97 -1.60
C SER A 38 6.55 -25.11 -1.67
N SER A 39 6.41 -26.08 -0.76
CA SER A 39 7.25 -27.30 -0.73
C SER A 39 6.95 -28.26 -1.90
N ARG A 40 5.81 -28.09 -2.56
CA ARG A 40 5.37 -28.85 -3.74
C ARG A 40 4.71 -27.92 -4.74
N LYS A 41 4.51 -28.40 -5.97
CA LYS A 41 3.72 -27.69 -6.99
C LYS A 41 2.28 -27.52 -6.49
N SER A 42 1.79 -26.28 -6.50
CA SER A 42 0.51 -25.88 -5.91
C SER A 42 -0.24 -24.90 -6.81
N LYS A 43 -1.54 -24.76 -6.57
CA LYS A 43 -2.39 -23.80 -7.28
C LYS A 43 -2.15 -22.35 -6.78
N PRO A 44 -2.53 -21.31 -7.55
CA PRO A 44 -2.27 -19.91 -7.22
C PRO A 44 -2.89 -19.47 -5.88
N GLU A 45 -4.00 -20.08 -5.48
CA GLU A 45 -4.71 -19.76 -4.22
C GLU A 45 -3.83 -20.03 -2.99
N ALA A 46 -2.88 -20.97 -3.08
CA ALA A 46 -1.94 -21.25 -2.00
C ALA A 46 -0.94 -20.10 -1.74
N PHE A 47 -0.84 -19.14 -2.66
CA PHE A 47 0.06 -17.99 -2.58
C PHE A 47 -0.65 -16.70 -2.17
N ASN A 48 -1.93 -16.78 -1.75
CA ASN A 48 -2.73 -15.65 -1.27
C ASN A 48 -2.62 -14.42 -2.18
N LEU A 49 -2.79 -14.60 -3.49
CA LEU A 49 -2.73 -13.51 -4.46
C LEU A 49 -4.01 -12.67 -4.41
N ASP A 50 -3.83 -11.37 -4.22
CA ASP A 50 -4.91 -10.39 -4.21
C ASP A 50 -4.93 -9.66 -5.56
N VAL A 51 -5.98 -9.90 -6.36
CA VAL A 51 -6.17 -9.29 -7.69
C VAL A 51 -6.39 -7.78 -7.64
N VAL A 52 -6.75 -7.25 -6.46
CA VAL A 52 -6.99 -5.82 -6.24
C VAL A 52 -5.70 -5.13 -5.86
N SER A 53 -4.81 -5.72 -5.07
CA SER A 53 -3.68 -4.98 -4.49
C SER A 53 -2.30 -5.50 -4.84
N ASP A 54 -2.16 -6.72 -5.35
CA ASP A 54 -0.84 -7.27 -5.65
C ASP A 54 -0.37 -6.89 -7.06
N LEU A 55 0.91 -6.53 -7.16
CA LEU A 55 1.68 -6.50 -8.39
C LEU A 55 2.55 -7.74 -8.45
N LEU A 56 2.28 -8.59 -9.43
CA LEU A 56 3.07 -9.79 -9.67
C LEU A 56 4.45 -9.41 -10.25
N LYS A 57 5.53 -9.73 -9.53
CA LYS A 57 6.91 -9.44 -9.94
C LYS A 57 7.57 -10.64 -10.61
N GLY A 58 7.25 -11.83 -10.13
CA GLY A 58 7.87 -13.04 -10.61
C GLY A 58 7.10 -14.30 -10.26
N VAL A 59 7.22 -15.30 -11.11
CA VAL A 59 6.62 -16.62 -10.89
C VAL A 59 7.61 -17.71 -11.22
N THR A 60 7.56 -18.79 -10.46
CA THR A 60 8.25 -20.04 -10.74
C THR A 60 7.23 -21.17 -10.69
N GLY A 61 7.19 -22.01 -11.71
CA GLY A 61 6.26 -23.14 -11.75
C GLY A 61 6.63 -24.21 -12.76
N GLY A 62 5.88 -25.31 -12.72
CA GLY A 62 6.00 -26.39 -13.71
C GLY A 62 5.47 -25.95 -15.07
N LEU A 63 6.15 -26.36 -16.14
CA LEU A 63 5.71 -26.09 -17.51
C LEU A 63 4.41 -26.85 -17.84
N ALA A 64 3.53 -26.20 -18.59
CA ALA A 64 2.30 -26.79 -19.11
C ALA A 64 2.59 -27.92 -20.10
N LYS A 65 1.63 -28.85 -20.23
CA LYS A 65 1.71 -29.94 -21.21
C LYS A 65 2.00 -29.37 -22.61
N GLY A 66 2.96 -29.99 -23.31
CA GLY A 66 3.41 -29.56 -24.63
C GLY A 66 4.58 -28.58 -24.64
N SER A 67 5.10 -28.18 -23.47
CA SER A 67 6.30 -27.33 -23.34
C SER A 67 7.47 -28.03 -22.64
N ASN A 68 7.42 -29.36 -22.52
CA ASN A 68 8.41 -30.17 -21.77
C ASN A 68 9.81 -30.08 -22.36
N ASP A 69 9.93 -29.70 -23.63
CA ASP A 69 11.18 -29.50 -24.32
C ASP A 69 11.92 -28.23 -23.82
N LEU A 70 11.26 -27.36 -23.06
CA LEU A 70 11.83 -26.20 -22.36
C LEU A 70 12.30 -26.53 -20.93
N GLY A 71 12.22 -27.79 -20.51
CA GLY A 71 12.63 -28.26 -19.18
C GLY A 71 11.44 -28.68 -18.32
N THR A 72 11.66 -28.76 -17.01
CA THR A 72 10.64 -29.18 -16.03
C THR A 72 9.95 -28.01 -15.31
N MET A 73 10.61 -26.84 -15.30
CA MET A 73 10.18 -25.63 -14.64
C MET A 73 10.59 -24.39 -15.44
N ILE A 74 9.88 -23.30 -15.20
CA ILE A 74 10.19 -21.98 -15.74
C ILE A 74 10.09 -20.96 -14.61
N THR A 75 11.05 -20.05 -14.57
CA THR A 75 10.99 -18.85 -13.73
C THR A 75 10.93 -17.63 -14.64
N GLY A 76 9.97 -16.75 -14.40
CA GLY A 76 9.84 -15.49 -15.11
C GLY A 76 9.76 -14.32 -14.15
N ASN A 77 10.62 -13.32 -14.34
CA ASN A 77 10.58 -12.02 -13.66
C ASN A 77 10.95 -10.90 -14.67
N GLU A 78 12.02 -10.13 -14.46
CA GLU A 78 12.63 -9.31 -15.51
C GLU A 78 13.20 -10.15 -16.67
N GLY A 79 13.61 -11.39 -16.41
CA GLY A 79 14.10 -12.36 -17.39
C GLY A 79 13.36 -13.69 -17.34
N VAL A 80 13.64 -14.57 -18.31
CA VAL A 80 13.16 -15.96 -18.31
C VAL A 80 14.34 -16.88 -17.96
N TYR A 81 14.14 -17.77 -16.99
CA TYR A 81 15.12 -18.78 -16.58
C TYR A 81 14.51 -20.16 -16.74
N LEU A 82 15.28 -21.05 -17.39
CA LEU A 82 14.90 -22.42 -17.70
C LEU A 82 16.16 -23.27 -17.87
N SER A 83 16.05 -24.57 -17.56
CA SER A 83 17.15 -25.54 -17.63
C SER A 83 16.77 -26.73 -18.53
N PRO A 84 16.59 -26.51 -19.84
CA PRO A 84 16.22 -27.56 -20.78
C PRO A 84 17.44 -28.44 -21.10
N LYS A 85 17.21 -29.72 -21.39
CA LYS A 85 18.24 -30.58 -21.99
C LYS A 85 18.35 -30.24 -23.48
N VAL A 86 19.36 -29.45 -23.87
CA VAL A 86 19.54 -28.96 -25.26
C VAL A 86 20.99 -28.98 -25.70
N ASN A 87 21.21 -29.14 -27.00
CA ASN A 87 22.50 -28.85 -27.63
C ASN A 87 22.53 -27.40 -28.12
N PHE A 88 23.72 -26.87 -28.37
CA PHE A 88 23.89 -25.49 -28.85
C PHE A 88 23.08 -25.18 -30.12
N LYS A 89 22.98 -26.15 -31.04
CA LYS A 89 22.22 -26.03 -32.30
C LYS A 89 20.71 -25.84 -32.11
N ASP A 90 20.17 -26.23 -30.96
CA ASP A 90 18.73 -26.19 -30.67
C ASP A 90 18.30 -24.83 -30.06
N ILE A 91 19.26 -24.00 -29.62
CA ILE A 91 19.01 -22.70 -28.96
C ILE A 91 18.11 -21.78 -29.81
N PRO A 92 18.35 -21.58 -31.13
CA PRO A 92 17.51 -20.69 -31.93
C PRO A 92 16.03 -21.10 -31.96
N GLU A 93 15.74 -22.40 -31.97
CA GLU A 93 14.36 -22.90 -31.95
C GLU A 93 13.68 -22.57 -30.61
N LYS A 94 14.39 -22.77 -29.49
CA LYS A 94 13.88 -22.46 -28.15
C LYS A 94 13.60 -20.97 -27.99
N LEU A 95 14.49 -20.10 -28.47
CA LEU A 95 14.29 -18.65 -28.45
C LEU A 95 13.05 -18.23 -29.25
N ARG A 96 12.79 -18.85 -30.42
CA ARG A 96 11.55 -18.60 -31.18
C ARG A 96 10.31 -19.05 -30.41
N LYS A 97 10.36 -20.18 -29.69
CA LYS A 97 9.26 -20.65 -28.82
C LYS A 97 8.98 -19.67 -27.68
N LEU A 98 10.01 -19.17 -27.00
CA LEU A 98 9.86 -18.16 -25.95
C LEU A 98 9.27 -16.85 -26.49
N LEU A 99 9.74 -16.39 -27.66
CA LEU A 99 9.18 -15.21 -28.31
C LEU A 99 7.71 -15.39 -28.71
N LYS A 100 7.33 -16.57 -29.20
CA LYS A 100 5.93 -16.91 -29.50
C LYS A 100 5.09 -16.92 -28.23
N ALA A 101 5.62 -17.48 -27.15
CA ALA A 101 4.94 -17.50 -25.85
C ALA A 101 4.75 -16.10 -25.28
N TYR A 102 5.76 -15.22 -25.35
CA TYR A 102 5.65 -13.82 -24.95
C TYR A 102 4.49 -13.10 -25.66
N LYS A 103 4.36 -13.30 -26.97
CA LYS A 103 3.31 -12.68 -27.80
C LYS A 103 1.92 -13.28 -27.57
N SER A 104 1.80 -14.38 -26.83
CA SER A 104 0.53 -15.02 -26.53
C SER A 104 -0.26 -14.26 -25.46
N ASN A 105 -1.58 -14.41 -25.53
CA ASN A 105 -2.54 -13.91 -24.53
C ASN A 105 -3.13 -15.03 -23.68
N LYS A 106 -2.59 -16.26 -23.75
CA LYS A 106 -3.08 -17.42 -23.00
C LYS A 106 -3.11 -17.17 -21.49
N TYR A 107 -2.15 -16.42 -20.96
CA TYR A 107 -2.12 -16.05 -19.55
C TYR A 107 -3.39 -15.34 -19.07
N LYS A 108 -4.07 -14.59 -19.95
CA LYS A 108 -5.26 -13.79 -19.60
C LYS A 108 -6.44 -14.64 -19.14
N THR A 109 -6.47 -15.94 -19.45
CA THR A 109 -7.52 -16.82 -18.95
C THR A 109 -7.52 -16.94 -17.43
N ASN A 110 -6.34 -16.86 -16.78
CA ASN A 110 -6.21 -17.04 -15.34
C ASN A 110 -5.53 -15.85 -14.63
N PHE A 111 -4.89 -14.95 -15.39
CA PHE A 111 -4.01 -13.91 -14.89
C PHE A 111 -4.21 -12.58 -15.65
N ASP A 112 -5.42 -12.29 -16.12
CA ASP A 112 -5.73 -11.01 -16.79
C ASP A 112 -5.50 -9.80 -15.88
N TRP A 113 -5.73 -9.93 -14.57
CA TRP A 113 -5.53 -8.86 -13.59
C TRP A 113 -4.11 -8.30 -13.56
N ILE A 114 -3.08 -9.01 -14.03
CA ILE A 114 -1.73 -8.45 -14.14
C ILE A 114 -1.67 -7.27 -15.12
N ASP A 115 -2.63 -7.18 -16.04
CA ASP A 115 -2.79 -6.08 -17.00
C ASP A 115 -3.48 -4.86 -16.37
N ASN A 116 -3.88 -4.90 -15.09
CA ASN A 116 -4.41 -3.74 -14.35
C ASN A 116 -3.35 -2.64 -14.24
N LEU A 117 -2.07 -3.02 -14.19
CA LEU A 117 -0.92 -2.12 -14.23
C LEU A 117 -0.03 -2.49 -15.41
N LYS A 118 0.05 -1.62 -16.42
CA LYS A 118 0.88 -1.86 -17.61
C LYS A 118 2.07 -0.96 -17.61
N GLU A 119 3.26 -1.52 -17.80
CA GLU A 119 4.48 -0.71 -17.97
C GLU A 119 4.30 0.28 -19.13
N GLU A 120 4.48 1.57 -18.85
CA GLU A 120 4.43 2.64 -19.86
C GLU A 120 5.77 2.69 -20.59
N LYS A 121 5.73 2.39 -21.89
CA LYS A 121 6.91 2.23 -22.74
C LYS A 121 7.05 3.35 -23.78
N ASN A 122 6.03 4.19 -23.97
CA ASN A 122 6.10 5.30 -24.91
C ASN A 122 7.13 6.32 -24.43
N PRO A 123 8.23 6.57 -25.18
CA PRO A 123 9.31 7.45 -24.72
C PRO A 123 8.83 8.87 -24.43
N SER A 124 7.95 9.44 -25.26
CA SER A 124 7.42 10.79 -25.06
C SER A 124 6.61 10.88 -23.77
N THR A 125 5.74 9.89 -23.51
CA THR A 125 4.99 9.84 -22.24
C THR A 125 5.93 9.69 -21.05
N VAL A 126 6.93 8.80 -21.13
CA VAL A 126 7.89 8.59 -20.04
C VAL A 126 8.69 9.85 -19.73
N GLU A 127 9.13 10.61 -20.74
CA GLU A 127 9.83 11.89 -20.51
C GLU A 127 8.92 12.92 -19.83
N GLU A 128 7.66 13.04 -20.24
CA GLU A 128 6.70 13.92 -19.56
C GLU A 128 6.46 13.50 -18.10
N LEU A 129 6.33 12.19 -17.84
CA LEU A 129 6.18 11.65 -16.49
C LEU A 129 7.42 11.90 -15.61
N ARG A 130 8.62 11.76 -16.18
CA ARG A 130 9.88 12.12 -15.50
C ARG A 130 9.91 13.59 -15.13
N ALA A 131 9.51 14.48 -16.04
CA ALA A 131 9.45 15.91 -15.75
C ALA A 131 8.48 16.22 -14.60
N LEU A 132 7.32 15.55 -14.55
CA LEU A 132 6.36 15.68 -13.46
C LEU A 132 6.92 15.19 -12.12
N LEU A 133 7.62 14.05 -12.10
CA LEU A 133 8.29 13.54 -10.90
C LEU A 133 9.36 14.51 -10.40
N ILE A 134 10.21 15.02 -11.30
CA ILE A 134 11.26 15.98 -10.95
C ILE A 134 10.64 17.27 -10.39
N ALA A 135 9.57 17.78 -11.01
CA ALA A 135 8.87 18.96 -10.51
C ALA A 135 8.27 18.74 -9.11
N ALA A 136 7.75 17.55 -8.83
CA ALA A 136 7.22 17.20 -7.51
C ALA A 136 8.33 17.10 -6.45
N LEU A 137 9.46 16.47 -6.78
CA LEU A 137 10.65 16.40 -5.90
C LEU A 137 11.20 17.80 -5.59
N LYS A 138 11.28 18.70 -6.59
CA LYS A 138 11.72 20.09 -6.40
C LYS A 138 10.82 20.88 -5.44
N LYS A 139 9.51 20.62 -5.51
CA LYS A 139 8.52 21.23 -4.61
C LYS A 139 8.49 20.60 -3.22
N GLN A 140 9.27 19.54 -3.00
CA GLN A 140 9.26 18.73 -1.79
C GLN A 140 7.83 18.26 -1.43
N ASP A 141 7.02 17.95 -2.44
CA ASP A 141 5.64 17.48 -2.25
C ASP A 141 5.63 16.02 -1.78
N THR A 142 5.34 15.80 -0.50
CA THR A 142 5.24 14.47 0.12
C THR A 142 3.87 13.82 -0.01
N THR A 143 2.90 14.51 -0.65
CA THR A 143 1.53 14.01 -0.71
C THR A 143 1.38 12.77 -1.58
N ASN A 144 2.11 12.73 -2.71
CA ASN A 144 2.04 11.63 -3.67
C ASN A 144 3.41 10.96 -3.92
N ILE A 145 4.44 11.30 -3.13
CA ILE A 145 5.78 10.70 -3.23
C ILE A 145 6.15 10.08 -1.88
N HIS A 146 6.62 8.84 -1.90
CA HIS A 146 7.24 8.18 -0.74
C HIS A 146 8.39 7.29 -1.16
N LEU A 147 9.18 6.83 -0.19
CA LEU A 147 10.26 5.86 -0.42
C LEU A 147 9.85 4.47 0.04
N ALA A 148 10.21 3.46 -0.74
CA ALA A 148 10.04 2.05 -0.40
C ALA A 148 11.21 1.23 -0.95
N SER A 149 11.67 0.22 -0.21
CA SER A 149 12.73 -0.65 -0.69
C SER A 149 12.26 -1.45 -1.93
N PRO A 150 13.04 -1.50 -3.03
CA PRO A 150 12.69 -2.29 -4.20
C PRO A 150 12.92 -3.81 -4.01
N ASN A 151 13.66 -4.20 -2.97
CA ASN A 151 14.07 -5.57 -2.66
C ASN A 151 13.81 -5.93 -1.20
N ILE A 152 13.64 -7.23 -0.94
CA ILE A 152 13.57 -7.75 0.43
C ILE A 152 14.95 -7.56 1.08
N ILE A 153 14.97 -6.91 2.24
CA ILE A 153 16.18 -6.66 3.02
C ILE A 153 16.52 -7.92 3.84
N ASP A 154 17.80 -8.28 3.86
CA ASP A 154 18.32 -9.26 4.82
C ASP A 154 18.47 -8.59 6.21
N TRP A 155 17.43 -8.74 7.03
CA TRP A 155 17.35 -8.09 8.33
C TRP A 155 18.32 -8.64 9.37
N GLU A 156 18.87 -9.85 9.18
CA GLU A 156 19.83 -10.45 10.11
C GLU A 156 21.13 -9.65 10.16
N SER A 157 21.49 -9.02 9.05
CA SER A 157 22.71 -8.22 8.92
C SER A 157 22.44 -6.73 8.77
N TYR A 158 21.20 -6.26 8.66
CA TYR A 158 20.89 -4.86 8.33
C TYR A 158 21.02 -3.91 9.52
N GLU A 159 21.70 -2.77 9.32
CA GLU A 159 21.91 -1.73 10.35
C GLU A 159 21.14 -0.43 10.07
N GLY A 160 20.77 -0.15 8.81
CA GLY A 160 20.06 1.08 8.45
C GLY A 160 20.39 1.59 7.05
N TYR A 161 19.74 2.69 6.67
CA TYR A 161 20.05 3.44 5.45
C TYR A 161 20.61 4.83 5.77
N ALA A 162 21.32 5.41 4.80
CA ALA A 162 21.83 6.77 4.85
C ALA A 162 21.82 7.41 3.46
N TYR A 163 21.87 8.74 3.43
CA TYR A 163 22.00 9.52 2.19
C TYR A 163 23.43 10.02 1.94
N SER A 164 24.33 9.75 2.89
CA SER A 164 25.77 9.98 2.80
C SER A 164 26.51 8.65 2.85
N GLU A 165 27.66 8.56 2.19
CA GLU A 165 28.53 7.39 2.25
C GLU A 165 29.33 7.33 3.56
N VAL A 166 29.68 8.50 4.12
CA VAL A 166 30.66 8.65 5.21
C VAL A 166 30.04 9.13 6.52
N ALA A 167 28.95 9.92 6.47
CA ALA A 167 28.36 10.47 7.68
C ALA A 167 27.66 9.39 8.51
N ASP A 168 27.82 9.41 9.83
CA ASP A 168 27.18 8.45 10.73
C ASP A 168 25.75 8.89 11.10
N ASP A 169 24.88 8.89 10.09
CA ASP A 169 23.49 9.36 10.16
C ASP A 169 22.50 8.24 9.78
N LEU A 170 22.80 7.00 10.20
CA LEU A 170 21.95 5.86 9.89
C LEU A 170 20.52 6.05 10.42
N LYS A 171 19.58 5.73 9.55
CA LYS A 171 18.15 5.76 9.80
C LYS A 171 17.56 4.37 9.60
N MET A 172 16.54 4.05 10.38
CA MET A 172 15.86 2.74 10.31
C MET A 172 14.68 2.75 9.35
N ASP A 173 13.87 3.83 9.34
CA ASP A 173 12.58 3.89 8.65
C ASP A 173 12.57 4.76 7.39
N LEU A 174 12.56 4.18 6.18
CA LEU A 174 12.65 4.92 4.92
C LEU A 174 11.61 6.05 4.79
N ASP A 175 12.03 7.29 5.04
CA ASP A 175 11.22 8.50 4.87
C ASP A 175 11.87 9.44 3.84
N ILE A 176 11.05 9.97 2.92
CA ILE A 176 11.50 10.96 1.94
C ILE A 176 11.85 12.31 2.59
N SER A 177 11.29 12.60 3.76
CA SER A 177 11.57 13.80 4.53
C SER A 177 13.04 13.84 4.98
N ASP A 178 13.62 12.68 5.33
CA ASP A 178 15.06 12.58 5.62
C ASP A 178 15.90 12.90 4.38
N PHE A 179 15.46 12.48 3.19
CA PHE A 179 16.14 12.82 1.93
C PHE A 179 16.10 14.33 1.67
N TYR A 180 14.95 14.97 1.87
CA TYR A 180 14.81 16.41 1.71
C TYR A 180 15.66 17.19 2.73
N ALA A 181 15.65 16.76 4.00
CA ALA A 181 16.51 17.33 5.04
C ALA A 181 18.00 17.21 4.68
N TYR A 182 18.43 16.05 4.17
CA TYR A 182 19.80 15.85 3.71
C TYR A 182 20.17 16.78 2.53
N LYS A 183 19.24 17.04 1.61
CA LYS A 183 19.51 17.90 0.44
C LYS A 183 19.50 19.39 0.76
N ASN A 184 18.84 19.82 1.83
CA ASN A 184 18.88 21.20 2.35
C ASN A 184 18.72 22.24 1.21
N ASP A 185 17.60 22.16 0.49
CA ASP A 185 17.18 23.02 -0.64
C ASP A 185 17.99 22.94 -1.93
N LYS A 186 18.98 22.03 -2.04
CA LYS A 186 19.80 21.85 -3.26
C LYS A 186 19.12 21.03 -4.37
N LEU A 187 17.82 21.19 -4.55
CA LEU A 187 17.04 20.45 -5.56
C LEU A 187 16.69 21.29 -6.79
N GLU A 188 16.98 22.59 -6.80
CA GLU A 188 16.62 23.51 -7.90
C GLU A 188 17.11 23.04 -9.28
N ASP A 189 18.33 22.51 -9.35
CA ASP A 189 18.96 21.98 -10.58
C ASP A 189 18.71 20.48 -10.81
N LEU A 190 17.86 19.83 -10.01
CA LEU A 190 17.56 18.41 -10.18
C LEU A 190 16.94 18.15 -11.56
N ASP A 191 17.46 17.14 -12.24
CA ASP A 191 16.93 16.60 -13.48
C ASP A 191 16.93 15.06 -13.40
N TRP A 192 16.43 14.40 -14.44
CA TRP A 192 16.39 12.93 -14.44
C TRP A 192 17.78 12.29 -14.40
N ASN A 193 18.80 12.93 -14.97
CA ASN A 193 20.14 12.37 -15.05
C ASN A 193 20.91 12.49 -13.73
N THR A 194 20.79 13.61 -13.05
CA THR A 194 21.27 13.86 -11.69
C THR A 194 20.55 12.95 -10.69
N LEU A 195 19.22 12.82 -10.78
CA LEU A 195 18.45 11.89 -9.94
C LEU A 195 18.94 10.44 -10.08
N LYS A 196 19.26 9.99 -11.30
CA LYS A 196 19.83 8.65 -11.53
C LYS A 196 21.19 8.42 -10.88
N ARG A 197 21.95 9.49 -10.62
CA ARG A 197 23.26 9.46 -9.96
C ARG A 197 23.17 9.62 -8.45
N LEU A 198 22.00 10.01 -7.91
CA LEU A 198 21.80 10.04 -6.48
C LEU A 198 21.70 8.61 -5.94
N SER A 199 22.41 8.39 -4.85
CA SER A 199 22.42 7.12 -4.16
C SER A 199 21.75 7.23 -2.80
N ILE A 200 21.16 6.12 -2.38
CA ILE A 200 20.88 5.77 -1.00
C ILE A 200 21.81 4.62 -0.62
N TYR A 201 22.32 4.64 0.60
CA TYR A 201 23.33 3.70 1.07
C TYR A 201 22.73 2.79 2.12
N LEU A 202 22.92 1.49 1.99
CA LEU A 202 22.47 0.48 2.95
C LEU A 202 23.68 -0.02 3.73
N LYS A 203 23.61 -0.01 5.06
CA LYS A 203 24.64 -0.56 5.92
C LYS A 203 24.20 -1.94 6.42
N TYR A 204 25.13 -2.88 6.33
CA TYR A 204 24.99 -4.21 6.92
C TYR A 204 26.21 -4.50 7.80
N ALA A 205 26.02 -5.24 8.89
CA ALA A 205 27.04 -5.59 9.87
C ALA A 205 28.17 -6.43 9.28
N ASN A 206 27.84 -7.28 8.30
CA ASN A 206 28.80 -8.14 7.61
C ASN A 206 29.60 -7.41 6.52
N ASN A 207 29.28 -6.16 6.23
CA ASN A 207 29.93 -5.37 5.19
C ASN A 207 30.71 -4.23 5.83
N GLU A 208 32.00 -4.14 5.53
CA GLU A 208 32.84 -3.01 5.97
C GLU A 208 32.28 -1.68 5.46
N PHE A 209 31.92 -1.64 4.17
CA PHE A 209 31.39 -0.47 3.49
C PHE A 209 29.87 -0.51 3.32
N ARG A 210 29.26 0.68 3.19
CA ARG A 210 27.85 0.79 2.83
C ARG A 210 27.65 0.38 1.36
N ILE A 211 26.57 -0.35 1.09
CA ILE A 211 26.18 -0.73 -0.27
C ILE A 211 25.42 0.45 -0.89
N SER A 212 25.98 1.01 -1.97
CA SER A 212 25.31 2.05 -2.74
C SER A 212 24.19 1.46 -3.60
N ALA A 213 23.01 2.06 -3.53
CA ALA A 213 21.88 1.75 -4.39
C ALA A 213 21.31 3.04 -4.99
N PRO A 214 20.84 3.03 -6.24
CA PRO A 214 20.31 4.25 -6.85
C PRO A 214 18.98 4.66 -6.20
N LEU A 215 18.93 5.90 -5.69
CA LEU A 215 17.78 6.44 -4.94
C LEU A 215 16.47 6.34 -5.72
N TRP A 216 16.51 6.61 -7.02
CA TRP A 216 15.31 6.58 -7.86
C TRP A 216 14.60 5.23 -7.88
N ARG A 217 15.28 4.11 -7.58
CA ARG A 217 14.61 2.80 -7.49
C ARG A 217 13.75 2.65 -6.24
N PHE A 218 13.96 3.51 -5.24
CA PHE A 218 13.20 3.53 -4.00
C PHE A 218 11.99 4.47 -4.10
N ILE A 219 11.90 5.30 -5.14
CA ILE A 219 10.81 6.26 -5.27
C ILE A 219 9.54 5.55 -5.70
N ASN A 220 8.48 5.77 -4.93
CA ASN A 220 7.11 5.56 -5.34
C ASN A 220 6.46 6.93 -5.57
N PHE A 221 5.84 7.11 -6.74
CA PHE A 221 5.20 8.37 -7.11
C PHE A 221 3.91 8.13 -7.90
N GLU A 222 2.88 8.91 -7.64
CA GLU A 222 1.62 8.87 -8.38
C GLU A 222 1.34 10.21 -9.06
N VAL A 223 0.86 10.14 -10.31
CA VAL A 223 0.48 11.33 -11.05
C VAL A 223 -0.67 11.08 -12.03
N ASN A 224 -1.58 12.04 -12.13
CA ASN A 224 -2.59 12.07 -13.19
C ASN A 224 -2.11 12.93 -14.35
N ARG A 225 -2.16 12.40 -15.57
CA ARG A 225 -1.78 13.09 -16.80
C ARG A 225 -2.82 12.82 -17.88
N LYS A 226 -3.38 13.90 -18.46
CA LYS A 226 -4.35 13.85 -19.58
C LYS A 226 -5.53 12.88 -19.33
N GLY A 227 -6.01 12.82 -18.09
CA GLY A 227 -7.12 11.95 -17.69
C GLY A 227 -6.75 10.49 -17.38
N SER A 228 -5.46 10.13 -17.46
CA SER A 228 -4.94 8.82 -17.09
C SER A 228 -4.10 8.88 -15.81
N THR A 229 -4.20 7.85 -14.98
CA THR A 229 -3.38 7.68 -13.78
C THR A 229 -2.12 6.88 -14.10
N TYR A 230 -0.98 7.39 -13.64
CA TYR A 230 0.32 6.74 -13.75
C TYR A 230 0.97 6.63 -12.39
N VAL A 231 1.67 5.52 -12.17
CA VAL A 231 2.49 5.31 -10.97
C VAL A 231 3.91 4.97 -11.35
N PHE A 232 4.87 5.55 -10.64
CA PHE A 232 6.25 5.13 -10.63
C PHE A 232 6.45 4.26 -9.39
N THR A 233 6.85 3.00 -9.57
CA THR A 233 7.17 2.11 -8.45
C THR A 233 8.14 1.05 -8.93
N LEU A 234 8.98 0.53 -8.02
CA LEU A 234 10.00 -0.48 -8.33
C LEU A 234 10.91 -0.08 -9.51
N GLY A 235 11.13 1.23 -9.69
CA GLY A 235 11.94 1.80 -10.76
C GLY A 235 11.28 1.80 -12.15
N LYS A 236 9.96 1.69 -12.25
CA LYS A 236 9.24 1.66 -13.53
C LYS A 236 7.99 2.51 -13.51
N TRP A 237 7.63 3.04 -14.67
CA TRP A 237 6.35 3.71 -14.89
C TRP A 237 5.29 2.71 -15.30
N TYR A 238 4.14 2.79 -14.66
CA TYR A 238 2.96 1.99 -14.96
C TYR A 238 1.79 2.91 -15.27
N HIS A 239 1.08 2.62 -16.35
CA HIS A 239 -0.24 3.15 -16.64
C HIS A 239 -1.29 2.24 -15.98
N ILE A 240 -2.17 2.85 -15.19
CA ILE A 240 -3.27 2.14 -14.53
C ILE A 240 -4.41 1.94 -15.52
N ASN A 241 -4.95 0.72 -15.59
CA ASN A 241 -6.13 0.43 -16.39
C ASN A 241 -7.33 1.25 -15.87
N LYS A 242 -7.93 2.03 -16.78
CA LYS A 242 -9.06 2.92 -16.49
C LYS A 242 -10.26 2.18 -15.89
N ASN A 243 -10.68 1.07 -16.49
CA ASN A 243 -11.81 0.28 -15.99
C ASN A 243 -11.54 -0.28 -14.59
N TYR A 244 -10.29 -0.65 -14.31
CA TYR A 244 -9.90 -1.16 -13.01
C TYR A 244 -9.95 -0.08 -11.92
N ILE A 245 -9.40 1.12 -12.16
CA ILE A 245 -9.50 2.22 -11.18
C ILE A 245 -10.95 2.68 -10.99
N GLU A 246 -11.75 2.71 -12.05
CA GLU A 246 -13.18 3.02 -11.94
C GLU A 246 -13.95 1.96 -11.16
N SER A 247 -13.63 0.67 -11.31
CA SER A 247 -14.24 -0.40 -10.50
C SER A 247 -13.97 -0.22 -9.01
N ILE A 248 -12.77 0.24 -8.64
CA ILE A 248 -12.41 0.54 -7.24
C ILE A 248 -13.19 1.77 -6.77
N ARG A 249 -13.23 2.84 -7.57
CA ARG A 249 -13.98 4.06 -7.23
C ARG A 249 -15.47 3.79 -7.05
N GLU A 250 -16.07 3.00 -7.92
CA GLU A 250 -17.48 2.62 -7.83
C GLU A 250 -17.78 1.82 -6.56
N TYR A 251 -16.91 0.87 -6.21
CA TYR A 251 -17.02 0.12 -4.96
C TYR A 251 -17.02 1.06 -3.74
N VAL A 252 -16.09 2.01 -3.70
CA VAL A 252 -15.95 2.97 -2.60
C VAL A 252 -17.07 4.02 -2.60
N LYS A 253 -17.61 4.39 -3.77
CA LYS A 253 -18.70 5.38 -3.92
C LYS A 253 -20.00 4.96 -3.25
N ASN A 254 -20.20 3.65 -3.06
CA ASN A 254 -21.38 3.13 -2.37
C ASN A 254 -21.32 3.29 -0.84
N VAL A 255 -20.21 3.80 -0.28
CA VAL A 255 -20.09 4.07 1.15
C VAL A 255 -20.85 5.35 1.51
N GLU A 256 -21.71 5.24 2.53
CA GLU A 256 -22.50 6.36 3.02
C GLU A 256 -21.61 7.43 3.66
N GLU A 257 -21.89 8.71 3.37
CA GLU A 257 -21.25 9.81 4.09
C GLU A 257 -21.86 9.96 5.49
N SER A 258 -21.03 10.18 6.51
CA SER A 258 -21.52 10.38 7.88
C SER A 258 -22.37 11.65 7.99
N ASN A 259 -23.56 11.46 8.56
CA ASN A 259 -24.53 12.49 8.89
C ASN A 259 -24.32 13.08 10.29
N LEU A 260 -23.27 12.66 11.00
CA LEU A 260 -22.82 13.27 12.24
C LEU A 260 -22.37 14.72 12.02
N VAL A 261 -22.29 15.48 13.11
CA VAL A 261 -21.85 16.88 13.06
C VAL A 261 -20.34 16.92 13.08
N PHE A 262 -19.74 17.39 11.98
CA PHE A 262 -18.32 17.68 11.88
C PHE A 262 -18.11 19.18 11.79
N LEU A 263 -17.09 19.70 12.48
CA LEU A 263 -16.67 21.09 12.36
C LEU A 263 -15.85 21.27 11.07
N LYS A 264 -15.80 22.48 10.54
CA LYS A 264 -14.71 22.84 9.62
C LYS A 264 -13.39 22.80 10.40
N CYS A 265 -12.29 22.45 9.75
CA CYS A 265 -10.99 22.42 10.41
C CYS A 265 -10.28 23.78 10.22
N PRO A 266 -10.02 24.54 11.29
CA PRO A 266 -9.24 25.77 11.18
C PRO A 266 -7.85 25.52 10.60
N LYS A 267 -7.32 26.50 9.87
CA LYS A 267 -6.04 26.39 9.13
C LYS A 267 -4.88 25.87 9.97
N ASN A 268 -4.73 26.42 11.17
CA ASN A 268 -3.60 26.20 12.07
C ASN A 268 -3.80 25.01 13.03
N PHE A 269 -4.92 24.30 12.94
CA PHE A 269 -5.16 23.18 13.83
C PHE A 269 -4.28 22.00 13.42
N SER A 270 -3.58 21.45 14.43
CA SER A 270 -3.09 20.10 14.36
C SER A 270 -4.26 19.11 14.35
N GLU A 271 -3.97 17.85 14.08
CA GLU A 271 -4.96 16.78 14.18
C GLU A 271 -5.57 16.70 15.59
N GLY A 272 -4.74 16.78 16.63
CA GLY A 272 -5.20 16.76 18.03
C GLY A 272 -6.10 17.94 18.38
N ASP A 273 -5.74 19.16 17.97
CA ASP A 273 -6.56 20.35 18.20
C ASP A 273 -7.96 20.22 17.59
N TYR A 274 -8.03 19.61 16.41
CA TYR A 274 -9.29 19.32 15.73
C TYR A 274 -10.10 18.25 16.47
N ASN A 275 -9.46 17.15 16.88
CA ASN A 275 -10.13 16.07 17.62
C ASN A 275 -10.72 16.58 18.94
N GLU A 276 -9.99 17.42 19.67
CA GLU A 276 -10.48 18.07 20.89
C GLU A 276 -11.70 18.97 20.63
N SER A 277 -11.65 19.77 19.57
CA SER A 277 -12.72 20.70 19.22
C SER A 277 -13.97 19.95 18.74
N LEU A 278 -13.78 18.90 17.95
CA LEU A 278 -14.86 18.01 17.52
C LEU A 278 -15.52 17.36 18.74
N ALA A 279 -14.74 16.82 19.69
CA ALA A 279 -15.29 16.22 20.91
C ALA A 279 -16.09 17.22 21.75
N LYS A 280 -15.71 18.50 21.80
CA LYS A 280 -16.45 19.56 22.51
C LYS A 280 -17.71 20.03 21.78
N SER A 281 -17.85 19.72 20.49
CA SER A 281 -18.97 20.21 19.66
C SER A 281 -20.34 19.60 20.02
N LYS A 282 -20.34 18.41 20.63
CA LYS A 282 -21.54 17.68 21.05
C LYS A 282 -21.30 16.97 22.37
N LYS A 283 -22.33 16.92 23.23
CA LYS A 283 -22.23 16.27 24.55
C LYS A 283 -21.99 14.75 24.46
N ASP A 284 -22.40 14.11 23.36
CA ASP A 284 -22.23 12.66 23.17
C ASP A 284 -20.88 12.27 22.56
N TYR A 285 -20.04 13.25 22.20
CA TYR A 285 -18.72 12.99 21.63
C TYR A 285 -17.68 12.94 22.73
N LEU A 286 -16.93 11.84 22.76
CA LEU A 286 -15.83 11.65 23.70
C LEU A 286 -14.51 11.65 22.95
N LEU A 287 -13.56 12.44 23.46
CA LEU A 287 -12.19 12.43 22.97
C LEU A 287 -11.52 11.11 23.37
N PHE A 288 -11.05 10.36 22.38
CA PHE A 288 -10.30 9.12 22.53
C PHE A 288 -8.92 9.16 21.87
N ASP A 289 -8.58 10.26 21.20
CA ASP A 289 -7.24 10.57 20.67
C ASP A 289 -6.15 10.22 21.69
N LYS A 290 -5.16 9.42 21.26
CA LYS A 290 -4.01 8.94 22.06
C LYS A 290 -4.41 8.12 23.30
N ASN A 291 -5.69 7.79 23.49
CA ASN A 291 -6.17 7.01 24.63
C ASN A 291 -6.07 5.51 24.33
N LEU A 292 -4.85 5.00 24.36
CA LEU A 292 -4.58 3.62 23.97
C LEU A 292 -5.19 2.60 24.94
N VAL A 293 -5.72 1.52 24.36
CA VAL A 293 -6.30 0.39 25.08
C VAL A 293 -5.45 -0.84 24.84
N LYS A 294 -5.07 -1.52 25.92
CA LYS A 294 -4.27 -2.74 25.83
C LYS A 294 -5.11 -3.91 25.30
N SER A 295 -4.58 -4.63 24.32
CA SER A 295 -5.15 -5.86 23.74
C SER A 295 -4.23 -7.05 23.97
N ASP A 296 -4.72 -8.10 24.63
CA ASP A 296 -3.96 -9.36 24.76
C ASP A 296 -3.96 -10.18 23.45
N TYR A 297 -4.92 -9.96 22.54
CA TYR A 297 -5.00 -10.64 21.24
C TYR A 297 -3.92 -10.18 20.26
N PHE A 298 -3.64 -8.89 20.21
CA PHE A 298 -2.60 -8.32 19.33
C PHE A 298 -1.26 -8.24 20.06
N ASN A 299 -0.71 -9.38 20.47
CA ASN A 299 0.62 -9.46 21.11
C ASN A 299 0.80 -8.50 22.31
N ARG A 300 -0.25 -8.27 23.12
CA ARG A 300 -0.24 -7.34 24.26
C ARG A 300 0.03 -5.88 23.88
N SER A 301 -0.24 -5.49 22.63
CA SER A 301 -0.07 -4.13 22.12
C SER A 301 -1.11 -3.16 22.69
N HIS A 302 -0.76 -1.87 22.58
CA HIS A 302 -1.63 -0.76 22.91
C HIS A 302 -2.22 -0.23 21.60
N ILE A 303 -3.55 -0.28 21.48
CA ILE A 303 -4.28 0.07 20.26
C ILE A 303 -5.10 1.33 20.53
N GLU A 304 -4.99 2.29 19.63
CA GLU A 304 -5.89 3.44 19.58
C GLU A 304 -7.24 3.00 19.04
N VAL A 305 -8.30 3.23 19.83
CA VAL A 305 -9.65 2.73 19.49
C VAL A 305 -10.25 3.54 18.35
N CYS A 306 -10.18 4.86 18.48
CA CYS A 306 -10.62 5.90 17.56
C CYS A 306 -10.14 7.25 18.09
N ASP A 307 -10.30 8.32 17.32
CA ASP A 307 -9.92 9.67 17.74
C ASP A 307 -11.07 10.32 18.51
N VAL A 308 -12.30 10.16 18.03
CA VAL A 308 -13.53 10.63 18.68
C VAL A 308 -14.59 9.52 18.66
N LEU A 309 -15.28 9.33 19.77
CA LEU A 309 -16.35 8.35 19.91
C LEU A 309 -17.70 9.04 20.08
N SER A 310 -18.66 8.81 19.18
CA SER A 310 -20.07 9.19 19.40
C SER A 310 -20.80 8.07 20.13
N ILE A 311 -21.10 8.29 21.41
CA ILE A 311 -21.71 7.27 22.27
C ILE A 311 -23.14 6.96 21.86
N LEU A 312 -23.95 7.98 21.54
CA LEU A 312 -25.35 7.80 21.18
C LEU A 312 -25.51 7.01 19.87
N ASN A 313 -24.61 7.24 18.90
CA ASN A 313 -24.68 6.61 17.58
C ASN A 313 -23.84 5.33 17.46
N LYS A 314 -23.06 4.98 18.50
CA LYS A 314 -22.09 3.87 18.47
C LYS A 314 -21.11 3.97 17.30
N GLU A 315 -20.60 5.17 17.08
CA GLU A 315 -19.75 5.50 15.93
C GLU A 315 -18.32 5.85 16.38
N PHE A 316 -17.36 5.06 15.89
CA PHE A 316 -15.93 5.23 16.09
C PHE A 316 -15.37 6.10 14.97
N ILE A 317 -15.01 7.34 15.27
CA ILE A 317 -14.56 8.32 14.29
C ILE A 317 -13.02 8.36 14.30
N HIS A 318 -12.43 8.06 13.16
CA HIS A 318 -11.01 8.18 12.91
C HIS A 318 -10.76 9.36 11.99
N VAL A 319 -9.95 10.33 12.40
CA VAL A 319 -9.68 11.59 11.73
C VAL A 319 -8.20 11.67 11.36
N LYS A 320 -7.88 11.97 10.10
CA LYS A 320 -6.50 12.28 9.71
C LYS A 320 -6.42 13.45 8.73
N PRO A 321 -5.42 14.34 8.85
CA PRO A 321 -5.06 15.25 7.78
C PRO A 321 -4.59 14.49 6.55
N ARG A 322 -5.05 14.93 5.38
CA ARG A 322 -4.49 14.48 4.12
C ARG A 322 -3.10 15.10 3.94
N SER A 323 -2.05 14.39 4.34
CA SER A 323 -0.65 14.82 4.19
C SER A 323 0.17 13.87 3.31
N SER A 324 0.11 12.57 3.53
CA SER A 324 0.83 11.56 2.75
C SER A 324 0.05 10.24 2.67
N SER A 325 0.39 9.43 1.67
CA SER A 325 -0.03 8.04 1.54
C SER A 325 0.20 7.21 2.82
N SER A 326 1.36 7.34 3.49
CA SER A 326 1.64 6.63 4.74
C SER A 326 0.64 6.98 5.86
N THR A 327 0.31 8.27 6.03
CA THR A 327 -0.67 8.71 7.03
C THR A 327 -2.08 8.14 6.78
N LEU A 328 -2.49 8.03 5.52
CA LEU A 328 -3.77 7.42 5.15
C LEU A 328 -3.78 5.93 5.45
N SER A 329 -2.68 5.24 5.17
CA SER A 329 -2.55 3.83 5.52
C SER A 329 -2.59 3.58 7.03
N HIS A 330 -2.01 4.46 7.83
CA HIS A 330 -2.16 4.43 9.29
C HIS A 330 -3.62 4.63 9.73
N LEU A 331 -4.32 5.63 9.16
CA LEU A 331 -5.73 5.89 9.43
C LEU A 331 -6.58 4.63 9.21
N PHE A 332 -6.43 3.98 8.06
CA PHE A 332 -7.22 2.78 7.73
C PHE A 332 -6.84 1.58 8.61
N ALA A 333 -5.55 1.43 8.93
CA ALA A 333 -5.08 0.39 9.82
C ALA A 333 -5.62 0.56 11.24
N GLN A 334 -5.67 1.78 11.78
CA GLN A 334 -6.24 2.07 13.11
C GLN A 334 -7.69 1.58 13.20
N GLY A 335 -8.55 1.99 12.27
CA GLY A 335 -9.96 1.57 12.27
C GLY A 335 -10.14 0.06 12.09
N ARG A 336 -9.34 -0.58 11.25
CA ARG A 336 -9.38 -2.04 11.05
C ARG A 336 -8.93 -2.80 12.30
N VAL A 337 -7.79 -2.43 12.87
CA VAL A 337 -7.19 -3.12 14.02
C VAL A 337 -8.05 -2.96 15.28
N SER A 338 -8.55 -1.74 15.54
CA SER A 338 -9.43 -1.50 16.68
C SER A 338 -10.74 -2.29 16.57
N SER A 339 -11.35 -2.34 15.39
CA SER A 339 -12.57 -3.10 15.12
C SER A 339 -12.39 -4.61 15.36
N ILE A 340 -11.27 -5.17 14.89
CA ILE A 340 -10.92 -6.58 15.14
C ILE A 340 -10.70 -6.82 16.64
N ALA A 341 -10.03 -5.90 17.34
CA ALA A 341 -9.80 -6.01 18.78
C ALA A 341 -11.13 -6.00 19.56
N ILE A 342 -12.03 -5.08 19.23
CA ILE A 342 -13.40 -5.05 19.78
C ILE A 342 -14.10 -6.39 19.56
N LEU A 343 -13.98 -6.97 18.36
CA LEU A 343 -14.68 -8.19 18.00
C LEU A 343 -14.12 -9.45 18.66
N ARG A 344 -12.79 -9.59 18.68
CA ARG A 344 -12.09 -10.83 19.01
C ARG A 344 -11.56 -10.87 20.44
N ASP A 345 -11.26 -9.71 21.05
CA ASP A 345 -10.53 -9.66 22.31
C ASP A 345 -11.40 -9.23 23.50
N ASN A 346 -11.66 -10.18 24.39
CA ASN A 346 -12.41 -9.92 25.62
C ASN A 346 -11.64 -9.02 26.60
N SER A 347 -10.32 -9.11 26.65
CA SER A 347 -9.48 -8.26 27.51
C SER A 347 -9.55 -6.80 27.03
N PHE A 348 -9.47 -6.60 25.71
CA PHE A 348 -9.61 -5.29 25.08
C PHE A 348 -10.95 -4.65 25.42
N ARG A 349 -12.06 -5.40 25.29
CA ARG A 349 -13.39 -4.90 25.68
C ARG A 349 -13.49 -4.51 27.15
N LYS A 350 -12.88 -5.28 28.07
CA LYS A 350 -12.82 -4.93 29.50
C LYS A 350 -12.05 -3.63 29.74
N ASN A 351 -10.89 -3.50 29.12
CA ASN A 351 -10.04 -2.31 29.25
C ASN A 351 -10.72 -1.07 28.64
N LEU A 352 -11.38 -1.23 27.49
CA LEU A 352 -12.18 -0.18 26.85
C LEU A 352 -13.34 0.27 27.75
N ARG A 353 -14.09 -0.66 28.36
CA ARG A 353 -15.13 -0.33 29.34
C ARG A 353 -14.59 0.49 30.52
N ALA A 354 -13.40 0.15 31.02
CA ALA A 354 -12.78 0.90 32.12
C ALA A 354 -12.44 2.34 31.70
N LYS A 355 -11.93 2.54 30.48
CA LYS A 355 -11.67 3.88 29.91
C LYS A 355 -12.98 4.67 29.72
N LEU A 356 -14.02 4.03 29.18
CA LEU A 356 -15.35 4.65 29.02
C LEU A 356 -15.92 5.11 30.36
N LYS A 357 -15.84 4.26 31.39
CA LYS A 357 -16.29 4.61 32.76
C LYS A 357 -15.55 5.82 33.32
N ALA A 358 -14.22 5.89 33.11
CA ALA A 358 -13.41 7.02 33.55
C ALA A 358 -13.80 8.34 32.86
N LEU A 359 -14.34 8.26 31.64
CA LEU A 359 -14.87 9.40 30.88
C LEU A 359 -16.37 9.68 31.16
N GLY A 360 -16.97 8.99 32.14
CA GLY A 360 -18.38 9.18 32.52
C GLY A 360 -19.39 8.52 31.58
N ALA A 361 -18.96 7.63 30.69
CA ALA A 361 -19.81 6.95 29.73
C ALA A 361 -20.35 5.61 30.24
N GLU A 362 -21.48 5.17 29.70
CA GLU A 362 -22.08 3.87 30.02
C GLU A 362 -21.21 2.70 29.52
N MET A 363 -20.94 1.74 30.41
CA MET A 363 -20.09 0.58 30.09
C MET A 363 -20.76 -0.42 29.15
N ASP A 364 -22.09 -0.42 29.07
CA ASP A 364 -22.83 -1.35 28.22
C ASP A 364 -22.82 -0.96 26.73
N PHE A 365 -22.17 0.16 26.41
CA PHE A 365 -21.78 0.55 25.06
C PHE A 365 -21.13 -0.60 24.28
N ILE A 366 -20.22 -1.38 24.90
CA ILE A 366 -19.55 -2.54 24.29
C ILE A 366 -19.77 -3.78 25.15
N PRO A 367 -20.65 -4.74 24.79
CA PRO A 367 -20.88 -5.97 25.56
C PRO A 367 -19.63 -6.82 25.76
N LEU A 368 -19.40 -7.32 26.99
CA LEU A 368 -18.33 -8.31 27.23
C LEU A 368 -18.69 -9.68 26.62
N ASP A 369 -19.97 -10.06 26.70
CA ASP A 369 -20.50 -11.27 26.09
C ASP A 369 -20.46 -11.16 24.55
N ARG A 370 -19.64 -11.99 23.92
CA ARG A 370 -19.47 -12.03 22.47
C ARG A 370 -20.78 -12.28 21.72
N LYS A 371 -21.73 -13.02 22.31
CA LYS A 371 -23.04 -13.30 21.69
C LYS A 371 -23.93 -12.06 21.62
N LYS A 372 -23.74 -11.10 22.54
CA LYS A 372 -24.46 -9.82 22.56
C LYS A 372 -23.79 -8.75 21.72
N LEU A 373 -22.50 -8.92 21.39
CA LEU A 373 -21.76 -8.01 20.52
C LEU A 373 -22.13 -8.26 19.05
N LYS A 374 -22.95 -7.36 18.48
CA LYS A 374 -23.29 -7.35 17.06
C LYS A 374 -22.50 -6.24 16.36
N PRO A 375 -21.56 -6.56 15.44
CA PRO A 375 -20.77 -5.57 14.72
C PRO A 375 -21.63 -4.54 13.97
N SER A 376 -22.79 -4.95 13.48
CA SER A 376 -23.77 -4.12 12.77
C SER A 376 -24.36 -2.97 13.61
N ASP A 377 -24.21 -3.04 14.94
CA ASP A 377 -24.64 -2.00 15.86
C ASP A 377 -23.63 -0.85 15.94
N TYR A 378 -22.42 -1.04 15.40
CA TYR A 378 -21.33 -0.08 15.45
C TYR A 378 -20.98 0.42 14.04
N THR A 379 -20.59 1.68 13.98
CA THR A 379 -20.16 2.34 12.76
C THR A 379 -18.70 2.76 12.89
N ILE A 380 -17.90 2.49 11.87
CA ILE A 380 -16.52 2.97 11.75
C ILE A 380 -16.52 4.09 10.72
N THR A 381 -16.13 5.29 11.12
CA THR A 381 -16.13 6.47 10.26
C THR A 381 -14.71 6.93 10.01
N PHE A 382 -14.31 6.94 8.74
CA PHE A 382 -13.04 7.51 8.32
C PHE A 382 -13.26 8.94 7.84
N ALA A 383 -12.63 9.89 8.52
CA ALA A 383 -12.77 11.31 8.27
C ALA A 383 -11.42 11.90 7.81
N LEU A 384 -11.44 12.54 6.64
CA LEU A 384 -10.26 13.15 6.03
C LEU A 384 -10.32 14.66 6.12
N ILE A 385 -9.29 15.29 6.68
CA ILE A 385 -9.14 16.75 6.64
C ILE A 385 -8.36 17.12 5.37
N ASP A 386 -9.00 17.82 4.43
CA ASP A 386 -8.40 18.24 3.17
C ASP A 386 -8.48 19.77 3.00
N LYS A 387 -7.44 20.36 2.43
CA LYS A 387 -7.39 21.79 2.06
C LYS A 387 -8.27 22.11 0.85
N ARG A 388 -8.67 21.09 0.07
CA ARG A 388 -9.48 21.23 -1.13
C ARG A 388 -10.91 20.76 -0.86
N ASP A 389 -11.88 21.50 -1.38
CA ASP A 389 -13.28 21.10 -1.36
C ASP A 389 -13.56 20.09 -2.47
N ARG A 390 -13.57 18.80 -2.10
CA ARG A 390 -13.78 17.66 -3.00
C ARG A 390 -14.32 16.46 -2.22
N SER A 391 -14.78 15.43 -2.93
CA SER A 391 -15.25 14.20 -2.29
C SER A 391 -14.11 13.46 -1.58
N PHE A 392 -14.43 12.64 -0.57
CA PHE A 392 -13.46 11.77 0.12
C PHE A 392 -12.69 10.89 -0.87
N ILE A 393 -13.39 10.35 -1.87
CA ILE A 393 -12.82 9.44 -2.86
C ILE A 393 -11.85 10.17 -3.78
N ASP A 394 -12.19 11.38 -4.21
CA ASP A 394 -11.31 12.22 -5.02
C ASP A 394 -10.15 12.80 -4.21
N ALA A 395 -10.24 12.74 -2.88
CA ALA A 395 -9.15 13.07 -1.98
C ALA A 395 -8.12 11.95 -1.85
N LEU A 396 -8.43 10.69 -2.18
CA LEU A 396 -7.49 9.58 -2.05
C LEU A 396 -6.57 9.44 -3.28
N PRO A 397 -5.25 9.31 -3.10
CA PRO A 397 -4.36 8.79 -4.14
C PRO A 397 -4.72 7.33 -4.45
N PHE A 398 -4.34 6.84 -5.62
CA PHE A 398 -4.57 5.48 -6.10
C PHE A 398 -4.16 4.40 -5.09
N PHE A 399 -2.96 4.49 -4.52
CA PHE A 399 -2.48 3.47 -3.56
C PHE A 399 -3.31 3.46 -2.27
N SER A 400 -3.65 4.63 -1.72
CA SER A 400 -4.54 4.71 -0.56
C SER A 400 -5.98 4.35 -0.90
N LEU A 401 -6.44 4.56 -2.14
CA LEU A 401 -7.75 4.14 -2.61
C LEU A 401 -7.87 2.61 -2.65
N ILE A 402 -6.83 1.90 -3.12
CA ILE A 402 -6.74 0.43 -3.03
C ILE A 402 -6.78 0.00 -1.56
N ASN A 403 -5.96 0.59 -0.71
CA ASN A 403 -5.92 0.23 0.71
C ASN A 403 -7.27 0.48 1.41
N PHE A 404 -7.94 1.58 1.06
CA PHE A 404 -9.26 1.89 1.60
C PHE A 404 -10.30 0.86 1.16
N ARG A 405 -10.32 0.46 -0.11
CA ARG A 405 -11.20 -0.61 -0.61
C ARG A 405 -11.01 -1.92 0.19
N LEU A 406 -9.77 -2.36 0.38
CA LEU A 406 -9.49 -3.58 1.14
C LEU A 406 -9.92 -3.46 2.62
N THR A 407 -9.72 -2.28 3.20
CA THR A 407 -10.16 -2.00 4.57
C THR A 407 -11.68 -2.05 4.68
N LEU A 408 -12.39 -1.50 3.69
CA LEU A 408 -13.83 -1.52 3.59
C LEU A 408 -14.36 -2.96 3.48
N GLU A 409 -13.83 -3.75 2.53
CA GLU A 409 -14.17 -5.17 2.36
C GLU A 409 -14.00 -5.92 3.70
N ASN A 410 -12.86 -5.74 4.38
CA ASN A 410 -12.58 -6.41 5.64
C ASN A 410 -13.54 -6.04 6.79
N LEU A 411 -13.88 -4.76 6.93
CA LEU A 411 -14.79 -4.28 7.98
C LEU A 411 -16.24 -4.71 7.71
N GLN A 412 -16.67 -4.66 6.44
CA GLN A 412 -18.01 -5.08 6.04
C GLN A 412 -18.20 -6.60 6.17
N GLU A 413 -17.20 -7.41 5.82
CA GLU A 413 -17.21 -8.86 6.06
C GLU A 413 -17.32 -9.22 7.54
N GLN A 414 -16.76 -8.38 8.43
CA GLN A 414 -16.92 -8.51 9.87
C GLN A 414 -18.29 -8.03 10.37
N GLY A 415 -19.08 -7.40 9.52
CA GLY A 415 -20.44 -6.92 9.78
C GLY A 415 -20.52 -5.50 10.34
N PHE A 416 -19.42 -4.74 10.37
CA PHE A 416 -19.45 -3.34 10.79
C PHE A 416 -20.10 -2.46 9.72
N LYS A 417 -20.78 -1.39 10.15
CA LYS A 417 -21.12 -0.29 9.25
C LYS A 417 -19.88 0.56 9.04
N VAL A 418 -19.68 1.04 7.82
CA VAL A 418 -18.57 1.94 7.51
C VAL A 418 -19.14 3.20 6.87
N LYS A 419 -18.68 4.36 7.34
CA LYS A 419 -19.00 5.65 6.75
C LYS A 419 -17.73 6.44 6.46
N ILE A 420 -17.87 7.46 5.62
CA ILE A 420 -16.78 8.37 5.27
C ILE A 420 -17.16 9.82 5.55
N LYS A 421 -16.15 10.68 5.75
CA LYS A 421 -16.36 12.12 5.82
C LYS A 421 -15.20 12.89 5.21
N ASN A 422 -15.48 13.88 4.38
CA ASN A 422 -14.49 14.90 4.04
C ASN A 422 -14.70 16.15 4.90
N ILE A 423 -13.63 16.65 5.50
CA ILE A 423 -13.61 17.83 6.36
C ILE A 423 -12.77 18.89 5.64
N LEU A 424 -13.40 20.01 5.29
CA LEU A 424 -12.69 21.11 4.67
C LEU A 424 -11.81 21.83 5.71
N ARG A 425 -10.51 21.95 5.41
CA ARG A 425 -9.58 22.82 6.12
C ARG A 425 -9.68 24.24 5.57
N GLU A 426 -9.88 25.19 6.47
CA GLU A 426 -10.05 26.59 6.13
C GLU A 426 -8.76 27.18 5.54
N SER A 427 -8.93 28.07 4.55
CA SER A 427 -7.82 28.68 3.80
C SER A 427 -7.32 29.99 4.44
N SER A 428 -8.18 30.67 5.20
CA SER A 428 -7.97 32.00 5.80
C SER A 428 -8.29 31.98 7.29
#